data_AF-A0A933BU26-F1
#
_entry.id   AF-A0A933BU26-F1
#
_cell.length_a   1.000
_cell.length_b   1.000
_cell.length_c   1.000
_cell.angle_alpha   90.00
_cell.angle_beta   90.00
_cell.angle_gamma   90.00
#
_symmetry.space_group_name_H-M   'P 1'
#
loop_
_entity.id
_entity.type
_entity.pdbx_description
1 polymer ?
#
loop_
_entity_poly.entity_id
_entity_poly.type
_entity_poly.pdbx_seq_one_letter_code
_entity_poly.pdbx_strand_id
1 'polypeptide(L)' 'VNGAAARLAQINDRIIIVAYGIIEKREEKKYKPKVVLLDEHNGIVEIRKL' A
#
# COMPACT_ATOMS: atom_id res chain seq x y z
N VAL A 1 -10.19 -2.55 9.76
CA VAL A 1 -11.16 -2.29 8.66
C VAL A 1 -12.51 -2.04 9.31
N ASN A 2 -13.20 -0.96 8.94
CA ASN A 2 -14.40 -0.49 9.65
C ASN A 2 -15.62 -0.42 8.72
N GLY A 3 -16.82 -0.39 9.30
CA GLY A 3 -18.07 -0.23 8.56
C GLY A 3 -18.37 -1.38 7.60
N ALA A 4 -18.98 -1.08 6.45
CA ALA A 4 -19.36 -2.10 5.46
C ALA A 4 -18.15 -2.90 4.94
N ALA A 5 -16.96 -2.31 4.90
CA ALA A 5 -15.74 -2.98 4.48
C ALA A 5 -15.31 -4.12 5.42
N ALA A 6 -15.71 -4.09 6.70
CA ALA A 6 -15.40 -5.16 7.65
C ALA A 6 -16.09 -6.50 7.31
N ARG A 7 -17.08 -6.48 6.41
CA ARG A 7 -17.68 -7.71 5.85
C ARG A 7 -16.76 -8.44 4.88
N LEU A 8 -15.74 -7.75 4.37
CA LEU A 8 -14.84 -8.23 3.33
C LEU A 8 -13.41 -8.49 3.81
N ALA A 9 -13.10 -8.17 5.08
CA ALA A 9 -11.79 -8.42 5.68
C ALA A 9 -11.95 -8.78 7.16
N GLN A 10 -11.27 -9.84 7.57
CA GLN A 10 -11.30 -10.39 8.92
C GLN A 10 -10.00 -10.13 9.68
N ILE A 11 -10.02 -10.38 10.99
CA ILE A 11 -8.81 -10.34 11.82
C ILE A 11 -7.82 -11.37 11.25
N ASN A 12 -6.55 -10.97 11.11
CA ASN A 12 -5.43 -11.74 10.55
C ASN A 12 -5.41 -11.92 9.02
N ASP A 13 -6.32 -11.30 8.27
CA ASP A 13 -6.18 -11.25 6.82
C ASP A 13 -4.93 -10.44 6.42
N ARG A 14 -4.11 -11.01 5.53
CA ARG A 14 -3.00 -10.28 4.91
C ARG A 14 -3.52 -9.47 3.73
N ILE A 15 -3.40 -8.15 3.81
CA ILE A 15 -3.94 -7.22 2.81
C ILE A 15 -2.83 -6.38 2.17
N ILE A 16 -3.15 -5.79 1.00
CA ILE A 16 -2.33 -4.77 0.35
C ILE A 16 -3.14 -3.47 0.33
N ILE A 17 -2.53 -2.38 0.78
CA ILE A 17 -3.11 -1.03 0.69
C ILE A 17 -2.37 -0.28 -0.41
N VAL A 18 -3.12 0.23 -1.39
CA VAL A 18 -2.56 1.01 -2.50
C VAL A 18 -3.23 2.37 -2.55
N ALA A 19 -2.42 3.42 -2.72
CA ALA A 19 -2.89 4.76 -3.00
C ALA A 19 -2.49 5.12 -4.44
N TYR A 20 -3.48 5.54 -5.23
CA TYR A 20 -3.28 5.98 -6.60
C TYR A 20 -3.38 7.51 -6.67
N GLY A 21 -2.58 8.11 -7.54
CA GLY A 21 -2.63 9.53 -7.86
C GLY A 21 -2.57 9.73 -9.36
N ILE A 22 -3.11 10.85 -9.83
CA ILE A 22 -2.97 11.26 -11.22
C ILE A 22 -1.60 11.92 -11.36
N ILE A 23 -0.81 11.47 -12.34
CA ILE A 23 0.48 12.05 -12.67
C ILE A 23 0.45 12.54 -14.11
N GLU A 24 1.12 13.65 -14.37
CA GLU A 24 1.28 14.12 -15.74
C GLU A 24 2.19 13.17 -16.52
N LYS A 25 1.88 12.96 -17.80
CA LYS A 25 2.63 12.04 -18.68
C LYS A 25 4.14 12.33 -18.72
N ARG A 26 4.53 13.60 -18.58
CA ARG A 26 5.95 14.01 -18.55
C ARG A 26 6.69 13.57 -17.28
N GLU A 27 5.96 13.30 -16.21
CA GLU A 27 6.49 12.90 -14.90
C GLU A 27 6.41 11.40 -14.67
N GLU A 28 5.66 10.66 -15.50
CA GLU A 28 5.45 9.21 -15.38
C GLU A 28 6.76 8.43 -15.19
N LYS A 29 7.77 8.70 -16.03
CA LYS A 29 9.08 8.02 -15.97
C LYS A 29 9.93 8.42 -14.77
N LYS A 30 9.61 9.54 -14.11
CA LYS A 30 10.32 10.04 -12.93
C LYS A 30 9.62 9.62 -11.65
N TYR A 31 8.34 9.31 -11.71
CA TYR A 31 7.57 8.92 -10.55
C TYR A 31 8.06 7.57 -10.04
N LYS A 32 8.48 7.57 -8.77
CA LYS A 32 8.95 6.40 -8.07
C LYS A 32 7.98 6.06 -6.94
N PRO A 33 7.11 5.04 -7.09
CA PRO A 33 6.20 4.68 -6.01
C PRO A 33 6.99 4.24 -4.78
N LYS A 34 6.50 4.64 -3.61
CA LYS A 34 7.04 4.21 -2.34
C LYS A 34 6.37 2.90 -1.94
N VAL A 35 7.16 1.84 -1.79
CA VAL A 35 6.69 0.53 -1.31
C VAL A 35 7.20 0.34 0.11
N VAL A 36 6.30 -0.02 1.02
CA VAL A 36 6.63 -0.34 2.42
C VAL A 36 6.32 -1.81 2.64
N LEU A 37 7.35 -2.60 2.95
CA LEU A 37 7.21 -4.01 3.29
C LEU A 37 7.06 -4.14 4.81
N LEU A 38 6.04 -4.86 5.23
CA LEU A 38 5.74 -5.12 6.63
C LEU A 38 5.91 -6.60 6.98
N ASP A 39 6.29 -6.86 8.23
CA ASP A 39 6.28 -8.19 8.85
C ASP A 39 4.88 -8.59 9.33
N GLU A 40 4.76 -9.77 9.94
CA GLU A 40 3.53 -10.33 10.51
C GLU A 40 2.93 -9.51 11.68
N HIS A 41 3.74 -8.66 12.32
CA HIS A 41 3.31 -7.76 13.39
C HIS A 41 3.07 -6.33 12.90
N ASN A 42 3.05 -6.13 11.57
CA ASN A 42 2.95 -4.83 10.90
C ASN A 42 4.15 -3.88 11.17
N GLY A 43 5.27 -4.42 11.65
CA GLY A 43 6.55 -3.72 11.75
C GLY A 43 7.15 -3.46 10.37
N ILE A 44 7.82 -2.32 10.20
CA ILE A 44 8.45 -1.97 8.93
C ILE A 44 9.73 -2.79 8.77
N VAL A 45 9.76 -3.65 7.75
CA VAL A 45 10.95 -4.41 7.34
C VAL A 45 11.79 -3.59 6.38
N GLU A 46 11.14 -2.95 5.40
CA GLU A 46 11.85 -2.24 4.34
C GLU A 46 11.02 -1.12 3.71
N ILE A 47 11.68 -0.06 3.25
CA ILE A 47 11.09 1.00 2.44
C ILE A 47 11.87 1.13 1.14
N ARG A 48 11.20 0.93 0.01
CA ARG A 48 11.77 1.07 -1.35
C ARG A 48 11.14 2.24 -2.09
N LYS A 49 11.94 2.89 -2.94
CA LYS A 49 11.47 3.80 -4.00
C LYS A 49 11.79 3.14 -5.34
N LEU A 50 10.77 2.70 -6.06
CA LEU A 50 10.96 1.98 -7.34
C LEU A 50 11.33 2.95 -8.45
#